data_AF-A0A1M6BDF1-F1
#
_entry.id   AF-A0A1M6BDF1-F1
#
_cell.length_a   1.000
_cell.length_b   1.000
_cell.length_c   1.000
_cell.angle_alpha   90.00
_cell.angle_beta   90.00
_cell.angle_gamma   90.00
#
_symmetry.space_group_name_H-M   'P 1'
#
loop_
_entity.id
_entity.type
_entity.pdbx_description
1 polymer ?
#
loop_
_entity_poly.entity_id
_entity_poly.type
_entity_poly.pdbx_seq_one_letter_code
_entity_poly.pdbx_strand_id
1 'polypeptide(L)'
;MSVFSRISNMFKAKVNDTLDNMENPIALLDQKIRDMEESLNKAKLSSAQILGNVHEIEKKMEIAKKESLEFDEKVKLAISKGNEELAKKALQRKLEADKKYESLKASYEDAAKKAEAIKENLKTLEQEIEKTRSYRDEAAARVNNADANQKVNEILANVQSTSNKINIDDIERKIQRKEAMADGLKDLSNLDNFDKEFEELNKLDLDAELEKYKNN
;
A
#
# COMPACT_ATOMS: atom_id res chain seq x y z
N MET A 1 -4.03 24.91 -16.17
CA MET A 1 -5.26 24.20 -15.77
C MET A 1 -4.89 22.77 -15.37
N SER A 2 -4.93 22.50 -14.07
CA SER A 2 -4.36 21.30 -13.45
C SER A 2 -5.16 20.04 -13.75
N VAL A 3 -4.46 18.92 -13.97
CA VAL A 3 -5.02 17.57 -14.18
C VAL A 3 -5.98 17.17 -13.05
N PHE A 4 -5.73 17.68 -11.83
CA PHE A 4 -6.57 17.52 -10.64
C PHE A 4 -7.99 18.06 -10.82
N SER A 5 -8.18 19.16 -11.56
CA SER A 5 -9.51 19.73 -11.81
C SER A 5 -10.32 18.88 -12.81
N ARG A 6 -9.65 18.16 -13.71
CA ARG A 6 -10.32 17.24 -14.65
C ARG A 6 -10.80 15.97 -13.96
N ILE A 7 -10.02 15.46 -12.99
CA ILE A 7 -10.43 14.30 -12.17
C ILE A 7 -11.59 14.69 -11.26
N SER A 8 -11.52 15.83 -10.57
CA SER A 8 -12.62 16.33 -9.72
C SER A 8 -13.92 16.56 -10.50
N ASN A 9 -13.85 17.04 -11.75
CA ASN A 9 -15.03 17.28 -12.56
C ASN A 9 -15.66 15.99 -13.12
N MET A 10 -14.87 14.93 -13.37
CA MET A 10 -15.43 13.61 -13.70
C MET A 10 -16.21 13.01 -12.52
N PHE A 11 -15.76 13.25 -11.27
CA PHE A 11 -16.50 12.82 -10.08
C PHE A 11 -17.81 13.58 -9.91
N LYS A 12 -17.82 14.91 -10.09
CA LYS A 12 -19.05 15.72 -9.96
C LYS A 12 -20.12 15.36 -11.00
N ALA A 13 -19.73 14.99 -12.22
CA ALA A 13 -20.68 14.68 -13.29
C ALA A 13 -21.42 13.34 -13.09
N LYS A 14 -20.91 12.43 -12.24
CA LYS A 14 -21.53 11.10 -12.02
C LYS A 14 -22.36 11.01 -10.73
N VAL A 15 -22.25 12.01 -9.85
CA VAL A 15 -23.02 12.08 -8.59
C VAL A 15 -24.47 12.54 -8.82
N ASN A 16 -24.80 13.10 -9.98
CA ASN A 16 -26.14 13.64 -10.24
C ASN A 16 -27.18 12.59 -10.68
N ASP A 17 -26.77 11.35 -10.98
CA ASP A 17 -27.66 10.31 -11.57
C ASP A 17 -27.67 8.98 -10.80
N THR A 18 -27.04 8.91 -9.61
CA THR A 18 -26.95 7.65 -8.82
C THR A 18 -27.34 7.81 -7.35
N LEU A 19 -28.00 8.91 -7.00
CA LEU A 19 -28.34 9.23 -5.61
C LEU A 19 -29.43 8.32 -5.00
N ASP A 20 -30.24 7.65 -5.83
CA ASP A 20 -31.40 6.87 -5.35
C ASP A 20 -31.16 5.37 -5.22
N ASN A 21 -29.98 4.84 -5.60
CA ASN A 21 -29.74 3.37 -5.63
C ASN A 21 -28.38 2.90 -5.07
N MET A 22 -27.61 3.75 -4.38
CA MET A 22 -26.42 3.28 -3.67
C MET A 22 -26.71 3.15 -2.16
N GLU A 23 -27.38 2.05 -1.81
CA GLU A 23 -27.88 1.72 -0.47
C GLU A 23 -26.79 1.55 0.62
N ASN A 24 -25.49 1.54 0.30
CA ASN A 24 -24.44 1.32 1.30
C ASN A 24 -23.25 2.29 1.19
N PRO A 25 -23.11 3.27 2.12
CA PRO A 25 -22.02 4.25 2.13
C PRO A 25 -20.64 3.61 2.36
N ILE A 26 -20.57 2.41 2.97
CA ILE A 26 -19.31 1.70 3.19
C ILE A 26 -18.78 1.13 1.86
N ALA A 27 -19.66 0.57 1.02
CA ALA A 27 -19.27 0.05 -0.28
C ALA A 27 -18.70 1.13 -1.20
N LEU A 28 -19.23 2.36 -1.10
CA LEU A 28 -18.70 3.55 -1.78
C LEU A 28 -17.28 3.91 -1.31
N LEU A 29 -17.04 3.88 0.00
CA LEU A 29 -15.71 4.15 0.56
C LEU A 29 -14.71 3.06 0.18
N ASP A 30 -15.12 1.79 0.21
CA ASP A 30 -14.28 0.67 -0.24
C ASP A 30 -13.93 0.79 -1.73
N GLN A 31 -14.87 1.22 -2.58
CA GLN A 31 -14.59 1.49 -3.99
C GLN A 31 -13.61 2.64 -4.17
N LYS A 32 -13.81 3.75 -3.44
CA LYS A 32 -12.89 4.88 -3.47
C LYS A 32 -11.47 4.47 -3.05
N ILE A 33 -11.33 3.64 -2.02
CA ILE A 33 -10.03 3.11 -1.57
C ILE A 33 -9.35 2.32 -2.70
N ARG A 34 -10.09 1.41 -3.37
CA ARG A 34 -9.56 0.64 -4.51
C ARG A 34 -9.08 1.54 -5.65
N ASP A 35 -9.87 2.55 -6.02
CA ASP A 35 -9.53 3.47 -7.12
C ASP A 35 -8.26 4.29 -6.79
N MET A 36 -8.12 4.71 -5.52
CA MET A 36 -6.92 5.42 -5.04
C MET A 36 -5.69 4.50 -5.01
N GLU A 37 -5.83 3.24 -4.59
CA GLU A 37 -4.75 2.25 -4.59
C GLU A 37 -4.28 1.92 -6.01
N GLU A 38 -5.21 1.77 -6.96
CA GLU A 38 -4.88 1.57 -8.37
C GLU A 38 -4.13 2.78 -8.94
N SER A 39 -4.60 3.99 -8.61
CA SER A 39 -3.96 5.25 -9.00
C SER A 39 -2.56 5.37 -8.40
N LEU A 40 -2.37 4.98 -7.13
CA LEU A 40 -1.08 4.96 -6.47
C LEU A 40 -0.13 3.98 -7.17
N ASN A 41 -0.60 2.79 -7.53
CA ASN A 41 0.22 1.81 -8.23
C ASN A 41 0.67 2.30 -9.62
N LYS A 42 -0.26 2.88 -10.40
CA LYS A 42 0.06 3.52 -11.69
C LYS A 42 1.06 4.66 -11.52
N ALA A 43 0.88 5.50 -10.49
CA ALA A 43 1.79 6.58 -10.19
C ALA A 43 3.18 6.06 -9.79
N LYS A 44 3.27 5.00 -8.99
CA LYS A 44 4.55 4.35 -8.62
C LYS A 44 5.29 3.83 -9.85
N LEU A 45 4.60 3.15 -10.77
CA LEU A 45 5.20 2.64 -12.01
C LEU A 45 5.74 3.77 -12.89
N SER A 46 4.94 4.82 -13.10
CA SER A 46 5.37 6.00 -13.87
C SER A 46 6.55 6.72 -13.20
N SER A 47 6.53 6.80 -11.87
CA SER A 47 7.60 7.41 -11.08
C SER A 47 8.89 6.61 -11.15
N ALA A 48 8.83 5.28 -11.17
CA ALA A 48 10.00 4.42 -11.30
C ALA A 48 10.77 4.69 -12.59
N GLN A 49 10.06 4.93 -13.71
CA GLN A 49 10.71 5.31 -14.98
C GLN A 49 11.45 6.65 -14.87
N ILE A 50 10.83 7.65 -14.21
CA ILE A 50 11.42 8.98 -14.05
C ILE A 50 12.65 8.90 -13.12
N LEU A 51 12.54 8.19 -12.00
CA LEU A 51 13.65 7.96 -11.07
C LEU A 51 14.79 7.18 -11.74
N GLY A 52 14.46 6.21 -12.59
CA GLY A 52 15.44 5.48 -13.40
C GLY A 52 16.24 6.42 -14.31
N ASN A 53 15.56 7.35 -14.99
CA ASN A 53 16.22 8.35 -15.83
C ASN A 53 17.13 9.28 -15.00
N VAL A 54 16.72 9.66 -13.79
CA VAL A 54 17.56 10.45 -12.87
C VAL A 54 18.84 9.71 -12.54
N HIS A 55 18.75 8.42 -12.16
CA HIS A 55 19.94 7.60 -11.88
C HIS A 55 20.82 7.39 -13.11
N GLU A 56 20.25 7.31 -14.30
CA GLU A 56 21.05 7.22 -15.52
C GLU A 56 21.85 8.49 -15.77
N ILE A 57 21.25 9.67 -15.58
CA ILE A 57 21.92 10.97 -15.69
C ILE A 57 23.00 11.10 -14.63
N GLU A 58 22.69 10.73 -13.38
CA GLU A 58 23.64 10.70 -12.26
C GLU A 58 24.86 9.83 -12.58
N LYS A 59 24.64 8.62 -13.09
CA LYS A 59 25.72 7.72 -13.50
C LYS A 59 26.58 8.32 -14.61
N LYS A 60 25.96 8.94 -15.62
CA LYS A 60 26.68 9.63 -16.70
C LYS A 60 27.50 10.81 -16.17
N MET A 61 26.94 11.57 -15.23
CA MET A 61 27.59 12.68 -14.55
C MET A 61 28.83 12.20 -13.78
N GLU A 62 28.69 11.16 -12.97
CA GLU A 62 29.79 10.58 -12.20
C GLU A 62 30.90 10.01 -13.10
N ILE A 63 30.55 9.42 -14.24
CA ILE A 63 31.55 8.99 -15.24
C ILE A 63 32.32 10.19 -15.81
N ALA A 64 31.63 11.27 -16.20
CA ALA A 64 32.29 12.48 -16.71
C ALA A 64 33.19 13.14 -15.66
N LYS A 65 32.77 13.12 -14.39
CA LYS A 65 33.57 13.60 -13.26
C LYS A 65 34.85 12.79 -13.07
N LYS A 66 34.75 11.45 -13.11
CA LYS A 66 35.92 10.56 -13.05
C LYS A 66 36.86 10.78 -14.21
N GLU A 67 36.33 10.92 -15.42
CA GLU A 67 37.12 11.21 -16.62
C GLU A 67 37.90 12.52 -16.48
N SER A 68 37.27 13.58 -15.96
CA SER A 68 37.96 14.84 -15.65
C SER A 68 39.10 14.66 -14.65
N LEU A 69 38.86 13.93 -13.55
CA LEU A 69 39.88 13.65 -12.52
C LEU A 69 41.06 12.85 -13.11
N GLU A 70 40.80 11.83 -13.92
CA GLU A 70 41.84 11.06 -14.59
C GLU A 70 42.70 11.93 -15.52
N PHE A 71 42.07 12.83 -16.29
CA PHE A 71 42.83 13.74 -17.15
C PHE A 71 43.59 14.80 -16.34
N ASP A 72 43.08 15.24 -15.19
CA ASP A 72 43.80 16.12 -14.27
C ASP A 72 45.10 15.46 -13.75
N GLU A 73 45.03 14.18 -13.38
CA GLU A 73 46.22 13.41 -13.00
C GLU A 73 47.21 13.26 -14.16
N LYS A 74 46.71 12.99 -15.38
CA LYS A 74 47.55 12.91 -16.59
C LYS A 74 48.21 14.25 -16.93
N VAL A 75 47.53 15.38 -16.72
CA VAL A 75 48.11 16.73 -16.87
C VAL A 75 49.26 16.92 -15.87
N LYS A 76 49.03 16.64 -14.58
CA LYS A 76 50.06 16.75 -13.53
C LYS A 76 51.27 15.88 -13.84
N LEU A 77 51.04 14.65 -14.29
CA LEU A 77 52.11 13.72 -14.67
C LEU A 77 52.91 14.24 -15.87
N ALA A 78 52.24 14.73 -16.92
CA ALA A 78 52.92 15.26 -18.11
C ALA A 78 53.76 16.49 -17.79
N ILE A 79 53.25 17.40 -16.95
CA ILE A 79 54.01 18.56 -16.45
C ILE A 79 55.22 18.12 -15.62
N SER A 80 55.06 17.15 -14.71
CA SER A 80 56.17 16.64 -13.90
C SER A 80 57.30 16.02 -14.73
N LYS A 81 56.98 15.52 -15.93
CA LYS A 81 57.95 14.97 -16.89
C LYS A 81 58.45 15.98 -17.92
N GLY A 82 58.08 17.26 -17.79
CA GLY A 82 58.49 18.33 -18.71
C GLY A 82 57.89 18.26 -20.11
N ASN A 83 56.83 17.45 -20.32
CA ASN A 83 56.18 17.30 -21.62
C ASN A 83 54.96 18.20 -21.72
N GLU A 84 55.18 19.47 -22.07
CA GLU A 84 54.13 20.48 -22.17
C GLU A 84 53.10 20.21 -23.26
N GLU A 85 53.50 19.64 -24.40
CA GLU A 85 52.55 19.30 -25.47
C GLU A 85 51.56 18.22 -25.02
N LEU A 86 52.04 17.19 -24.32
CA LEU A 86 51.19 16.15 -23.77
C LEU A 86 50.28 16.70 -22.66
N ALA A 87 50.80 17.60 -21.82
CA ALA A 87 50.01 18.29 -20.79
C ALA A 87 48.87 19.12 -21.40
N LYS A 88 49.14 19.88 -22.48
CA LYS A 88 48.10 20.65 -23.20
C LYS A 88 47.02 19.76 -23.79
N LYS A 89 47.38 18.63 -24.40
CA LYS A 89 46.42 17.65 -24.94
C LYS A 89 45.55 17.03 -23.84
N ALA A 90 46.15 16.63 -22.71
CA ALA A 90 45.41 16.10 -21.57
C ALA A 90 44.50 17.16 -20.95
N LEU A 91 44.96 18.41 -20.86
CA LEU A 91 44.17 19.53 -20.35
C LEU A 91 42.96 19.82 -21.23
N GLN A 92 43.10 19.77 -22.55
CA GLN A 92 41.97 19.92 -23.46
C GLN A 92 40.90 18.86 -23.21
N ARG A 93 41.30 17.60 -23.03
CA ARG A 93 40.37 16.49 -22.70
C ARG A 93 39.70 16.67 -21.35
N LYS A 94 40.44 17.13 -20.34
CA LYS A 94 39.89 17.49 -19.04
C LYS A 94 38.79 18.56 -19.19
N LEU A 95 39.07 19.64 -19.92
CA LEU A 95 38.11 20.73 -20.13
C LEU A 95 36.85 20.28 -20.89
N GLU A 96 36.98 19.34 -21.83
CA GLU A 96 35.83 18.70 -22.49
C GLU A 96 35.00 17.88 -21.49
N ALA A 97 35.64 17.08 -20.64
CA ALA A 97 34.98 16.30 -19.60
C ALA A 97 34.30 17.19 -18.54
N ASP A 98 34.94 18.29 -18.13
CA ASP A 98 34.38 19.28 -17.20
C ASP A 98 33.12 19.94 -17.77
N LYS A 99 33.15 20.37 -19.05
CA LYS A 99 31.96 20.93 -19.71
C LYS A 99 30.82 19.92 -19.76
N LYS A 100 31.13 18.66 -20.06
CA LYS A 100 30.14 17.57 -20.07
C LYS A 100 29.56 17.33 -18.69
N TYR A 101 30.41 17.31 -17.65
CA TYR A 101 29.98 17.18 -16.26
C TYR A 101 29.04 18.31 -15.86
N GLU A 102 29.39 19.57 -16.11
CA GLU A 102 28.53 20.71 -15.75
C GLU A 102 27.18 20.67 -16.48
N SER A 103 27.17 20.30 -17.76
CA SER A 103 25.91 20.11 -18.50
C SER A 103 25.04 18.98 -17.91
N LEU A 104 25.65 17.86 -17.51
CA LEU A 104 24.95 16.74 -16.90
C LEU A 104 24.47 17.07 -15.49
N LYS A 105 25.25 17.83 -14.73
CA LYS A 105 24.92 18.30 -13.38
C LYS A 105 23.69 19.18 -13.39
N ALA A 106 23.63 20.18 -14.28
CA ALA A 106 22.44 21.01 -14.44
C ALA A 106 21.19 20.17 -14.80
N SER A 107 21.35 19.19 -15.69
CA SER A 107 20.27 18.26 -16.07
C SER A 107 19.84 17.37 -14.89
N TYR A 108 20.80 16.89 -14.10
CA TYR A 108 20.55 16.08 -12.91
C TYR A 108 19.80 16.88 -11.85
N GLU A 109 20.21 18.12 -11.56
CA GLU A 109 19.55 18.96 -10.55
C GLU A 109 18.09 19.24 -10.89
N ASP A 110 17.77 19.52 -12.17
CA ASP A 110 16.38 19.69 -12.61
C ASP A 110 15.58 18.38 -12.49
N ALA A 111 16.15 17.26 -12.91
CA ALA A 111 15.49 15.97 -12.84
C ALA A 111 15.30 15.48 -11.39
N ALA A 112 16.27 15.74 -10.50
CA ALA A 112 16.21 15.41 -9.09
C ALA A 112 15.10 16.19 -8.37
N LYS A 113 14.95 17.50 -8.63
CA LYS A 113 13.85 18.30 -8.08
C LYS A 113 12.48 17.77 -8.50
N LYS A 114 12.33 17.36 -9.77
CA LYS A 114 11.10 16.74 -10.27
C LYS A 114 10.82 15.40 -9.58
N ALA A 115 11.85 14.59 -9.39
CA ALA A 115 11.73 13.31 -8.69
C ALA A 115 11.36 13.48 -7.20
N GLU A 116 11.89 14.49 -6.51
CA GLU A 116 11.48 14.82 -5.15
C GLU A 116 10.00 15.20 -5.07
N ALA A 117 9.53 16.10 -5.94
CA ALA A 117 8.12 16.47 -5.99
C ALA A 117 7.20 15.26 -6.24
N ILE A 118 7.63 14.32 -7.10
CA ILE A 118 6.91 13.07 -7.33
C ILE A 118 6.85 12.21 -6.06
N LYS A 119 7.98 12.05 -5.35
CA LYS A 119 8.02 11.30 -4.08
C LYS A 119 7.09 11.91 -3.03
N GLU A 120 7.06 13.22 -2.91
CA GLU A 120 6.14 13.93 -1.99
C GLU A 120 4.67 13.71 -2.35
N ASN A 121 4.33 13.78 -3.64
CA ASN A 121 2.98 13.53 -4.12
C ASN A 121 2.54 12.07 -3.85
N LEU A 122 3.43 11.10 -4.06
CA LEU A 122 3.15 9.68 -3.74
C LEU A 122 2.90 9.49 -2.24
N LYS A 123 3.73 10.09 -1.39
CA LYS A 123 3.56 10.04 0.07
C LYS A 123 2.24 10.68 0.50
N THR A 124 1.84 11.78 -0.12
CA THR A 124 0.56 12.45 0.16
C THR A 124 -0.62 11.56 -0.21
N LEU A 125 -0.54 10.89 -1.36
CA LEU A 125 -1.57 9.94 -1.80
C LEU A 125 -1.68 8.73 -0.86
N GLU A 126 -0.55 8.19 -0.40
CA GLU A 126 -0.51 7.12 0.61
C GLU A 126 -1.20 7.55 1.91
N GLN A 127 -0.90 8.75 2.40
CA GLN A 127 -1.55 9.31 3.60
C GLN A 127 -3.05 9.53 3.41
N GLU A 128 -3.50 9.95 2.23
CA GLU A 128 -4.93 10.13 1.94
C GLU A 128 -5.68 8.79 1.89
N ILE A 129 -5.05 7.73 1.37
CA ILE A 129 -5.58 6.38 1.41
C ILE A 129 -5.74 5.90 2.86
N GLU A 130 -4.73 6.08 3.71
CA GLU A 130 -4.81 5.70 5.13
C GLU A 130 -5.90 6.46 5.88
N LYS A 131 -6.01 7.77 5.65
CA LYS A 131 -7.09 8.60 6.22
C LYS A 131 -8.46 8.09 5.78
N THR A 132 -8.62 7.74 4.51
CA THR A 132 -9.89 7.25 3.97
C THR A 132 -10.23 5.87 4.54
N ARG A 133 -9.25 4.98 4.72
CA ARG A 133 -9.43 3.69 5.40
C ARG A 133 -9.89 3.89 6.84
N SER A 134 -9.23 4.78 7.59
CA SER A 134 -9.61 5.10 8.97
C SER A 134 -11.04 5.64 9.06
N TYR A 135 -11.40 6.55 8.14
CA TYR A 135 -12.77 7.07 8.05
C TYR A 135 -13.80 5.99 7.69
N ARG A 136 -13.45 5.06 6.79
CA ARG A 136 -14.28 3.90 6.45
C ARG A 136 -14.54 3.03 7.68
N ASP A 137 -13.51 2.72 8.45
CA ASP A 137 -13.62 1.89 9.66
C ASP A 137 -14.52 2.57 10.71
N GLU A 138 -14.34 3.87 10.92
CA GLU A 138 -15.20 4.66 11.80
C GLU A 138 -16.66 4.70 11.30
N ALA A 139 -16.87 4.93 10.00
CA ALA A 139 -18.20 4.94 9.40
C ALA A 139 -18.89 3.58 9.54
N ALA A 140 -18.16 2.48 9.33
CA ALA A 140 -18.68 1.13 9.48
C ALA A 140 -19.11 0.84 10.93
N ALA A 141 -18.30 1.25 11.92
CA ALA A 141 -18.65 1.13 13.32
C ALA A 141 -19.91 1.94 13.67
N ARG A 142 -20.07 3.15 13.12
CA ARG A 142 -21.25 4.00 13.34
C ARG A 142 -22.51 3.40 12.70
N VAL A 143 -22.42 2.89 11.48
CA VAL A 143 -23.53 2.19 10.80
C VAL A 143 -23.94 0.95 11.61
N ASN A 144 -22.99 0.13 12.04
CA ASN A 144 -23.28 -1.04 12.88
C ASN A 144 -23.99 -0.67 14.21
N ASN A 145 -23.58 0.42 14.86
CA ASN A 145 -24.24 0.92 16.08
C ASN A 145 -25.64 1.48 15.79
N ALA A 146 -25.81 2.21 14.68
CA ALA A 146 -27.11 2.72 14.26
C ALA A 146 -28.08 1.59 13.95
N ASP A 147 -27.65 0.57 13.22
CA ASP A 147 -28.43 -0.63 12.90
C ASP A 147 -28.80 -1.42 14.16
N ALA A 148 -27.87 -1.54 15.11
CA ALA A 148 -28.14 -2.17 16.41
C ALA A 148 -29.19 -1.38 17.21
N ASN A 149 -29.07 -0.06 17.27
CA ASN A 149 -30.04 0.82 17.94
C ASN A 149 -31.41 0.81 17.25
N GLN A 150 -31.44 0.78 15.92
CA GLN A 150 -32.68 0.67 15.16
C GLN A 150 -33.36 -0.67 15.40
N LYS A 151 -32.62 -1.79 15.40
CA LYS A 151 -33.17 -3.11 15.75
C LYS A 151 -33.69 -3.17 17.19
N VAL A 152 -32.98 -2.57 18.15
CA VAL A 152 -33.44 -2.48 19.54
C VAL A 152 -34.73 -1.67 19.62
N ASN A 153 -34.79 -0.51 18.95
CA ASN A 153 -35.98 0.33 18.92
C ASN A 153 -37.15 -0.33 18.18
N GLU A 154 -36.91 -1.10 17.12
CA GLU A 154 -37.92 -1.86 16.40
C GLU A 154 -38.46 -3.02 17.26
N ILE A 155 -37.60 -3.69 18.02
CA ILE A 155 -38.01 -4.69 19.02
C ILE A 155 -38.85 -4.00 20.11
N LEU A 156 -38.41 -2.87 20.64
CA LEU A 156 -39.14 -2.10 21.66
C LEU A 156 -40.47 -1.54 21.15
N ALA A 157 -40.52 -1.09 19.89
CA ALA A 157 -41.74 -0.60 19.24
C ALA A 157 -42.73 -1.75 18.96
N ASN A 158 -42.26 -2.90 18.48
CA ASN A 158 -43.09 -4.11 18.36
C ASN A 158 -43.60 -4.61 19.73
N VAL A 159 -42.81 -4.41 20.78
CA VAL A 159 -43.18 -4.66 22.18
C VAL A 159 -44.25 -3.66 22.67
N GLN A 160 -44.18 -2.39 22.28
CA GLN A 160 -45.18 -1.37 22.67
C GLN A 160 -46.47 -1.42 21.85
N SER A 161 -46.42 -1.81 20.57
CA SER A 161 -47.62 -1.96 19.72
C SER A 161 -48.44 -3.20 20.04
N THR A 162 -47.87 -4.17 20.76
CA THR A 162 -48.58 -5.36 21.23
C THR A 162 -48.98 -5.18 22.69
N SER A 163 -50.12 -4.53 22.93
CA SER A 163 -50.80 -4.51 24.23
C SER A 163 -51.31 -5.90 24.63
N ASN A 164 -50.41 -6.87 24.80
CA ASN A 164 -50.69 -8.13 25.47
C ASN A 164 -49.42 -8.63 26.17
N LYS A 165 -49.60 -8.96 27.46
CA LYS A 165 -48.59 -9.36 28.45
C LYS A 165 -47.47 -10.21 27.83
N ILE A 166 -46.27 -9.63 27.77
CA ILE A 166 -45.05 -10.37 27.49
C ILE A 166 -44.71 -11.17 28.75
N ASN A 167 -44.74 -12.50 28.65
CA ASN A 167 -44.20 -13.38 29.68
C ASN A 167 -42.68 -13.30 29.63
N ILE A 168 -42.07 -13.02 30.80
CA ILE A 168 -40.63 -12.94 31.00
C ILE A 168 -39.91 -14.21 30.50
N ASP A 169 -40.58 -15.37 30.55
CA ASP A 169 -40.10 -16.66 30.04
C ASP A 169 -39.75 -16.66 28.53
N ASP A 170 -40.40 -15.84 27.70
CA ASP A 170 -40.12 -15.79 26.25
C ASP A 170 -38.89 -14.94 25.90
N ILE A 171 -38.62 -13.93 26.73
CA ILE A 171 -37.38 -13.15 26.67
C ILE A 171 -36.23 -14.01 27.14
N GLU A 172 -36.41 -14.73 28.25
CA GLU A 172 -35.40 -15.62 28.82
C GLU A 172 -35.09 -16.79 27.86
N ARG A 173 -36.09 -17.37 27.19
CA ARG A 173 -35.88 -18.37 26.11
C ARG A 173 -35.12 -17.82 24.90
N LYS A 174 -35.34 -16.55 24.51
CA LYS A 174 -34.61 -15.92 23.40
C LYS A 174 -33.17 -15.58 23.77
N ILE A 175 -32.93 -15.14 24.99
CA ILE A 175 -31.59 -14.90 25.53
C ILE A 175 -30.84 -16.23 25.63
N GLN A 176 -31.44 -17.26 26.23
CA GLN A 176 -30.87 -18.62 26.29
C GLN A 176 -30.58 -19.20 24.89
N ARG A 177 -31.45 -18.96 23.88
CA ARG A 177 -31.17 -19.40 22.51
C ARG A 177 -29.99 -18.66 21.89
N LYS A 178 -29.83 -17.36 22.16
CA LYS A 178 -28.69 -16.59 21.64
C LYS A 178 -27.39 -16.94 22.37
N GLU A 179 -27.45 -17.16 23.68
CA GLU A 179 -26.32 -17.64 24.48
C GLU A 179 -25.91 -19.05 24.05
N ALA A 180 -26.87 -19.98 23.89
CA ALA A 180 -26.60 -21.32 23.37
C ALA A 180 -26.08 -21.32 21.92
N MET A 181 -26.49 -20.35 21.09
CA MET A 181 -25.97 -20.20 19.72
C MET A 181 -24.56 -19.60 19.72
N ALA A 182 -24.25 -18.67 20.63
CA ALA A 182 -22.92 -18.12 20.82
C ALA A 182 -21.95 -19.14 21.43
N ASP A 183 -22.40 -19.94 22.39
CA ASP A 183 -21.65 -21.07 22.96
C ASP A 183 -21.49 -22.21 21.95
N GLY A 184 -22.51 -22.52 21.16
CA GLY A 184 -22.41 -23.50 20.06
C GLY A 184 -21.47 -23.06 18.93
N LEU A 185 -21.39 -21.76 18.64
CA LEU A 185 -20.39 -21.19 17.72
C LEU A 185 -18.97 -21.22 18.31
N LYS A 186 -18.83 -21.07 19.63
CA LYS A 186 -17.57 -21.22 20.35
C LYS A 186 -17.11 -22.68 20.39
N ASP A 187 -18.03 -23.63 20.51
CA ASP A 187 -17.77 -25.06 20.36
C ASP A 187 -17.44 -25.43 18.91
N LEU A 188 -18.04 -24.77 17.92
CA LEU A 188 -17.67 -24.88 16.50
C LEU A 188 -16.27 -24.29 16.20
N SER A 189 -15.88 -23.20 16.85
CA SER A 189 -14.51 -22.69 16.78
C SER A 189 -13.49 -23.57 17.53
N ASN A 190 -13.93 -24.42 18.47
CA ASN A 190 -13.11 -25.50 19.04
C ASN A 190 -13.10 -26.78 18.17
N LEU A 191 -14.04 -26.93 17.22
CA LEU A 191 -14.09 -28.03 16.25
C LEU A 191 -13.14 -27.83 15.05
N ASP A 192 -12.64 -26.61 14.81
CA ASP A 192 -11.53 -26.37 13.85
C ASP A 192 -10.15 -26.83 14.39
N ASN A 193 -10.12 -27.59 15.49
CA ASN A 193 -8.93 -28.29 15.98
C ASN A 193 -8.76 -29.71 15.37
N PHE A 194 -9.65 -30.11 14.46
CA PHE A 194 -9.63 -31.44 13.83
C PHE A 194 -8.38 -31.68 12.96
N ASP A 195 -7.87 -30.64 12.29
CA ASP A 195 -6.66 -30.76 11.44
C ASP A 195 -5.36 -30.87 12.26
N LYS A 196 -5.34 -30.37 13.51
CA LYS A 196 -4.17 -30.51 14.40
C LYS A 196 -4.11 -31.88 15.07
N GLU A 197 -5.26 -32.49 15.39
CA GLU A 197 -5.31 -33.86 15.89
C GLU A 197 -4.91 -34.89 14.81
N PHE A 198 -5.15 -34.61 13.53
CA PHE A 198 -4.71 -35.48 12.43
C PHE A 198 -3.20 -35.42 12.16
N GLU A 199 -2.55 -34.27 12.35
CA GLU A 199 -1.09 -34.12 12.26
C GLU A 199 -0.34 -34.84 13.41
N GLU A 200 -0.92 -34.90 14.62
CA GLU A 200 -0.36 -35.66 15.75
C GLU A 200 -0.59 -37.17 15.62
N LEU A 201 -1.70 -37.60 15.00
CA LEU A 201 -1.97 -39.02 14.72
C LEU A 201 -1.06 -39.62 13.63
N ASN A 202 -0.54 -38.81 12.69
CA ASN A 202 0.39 -39.28 11.64
C ASN A 202 1.86 -39.40 12.09
N LYS A 203 2.21 -39.01 13.33
CA LYS A 203 3.57 -39.18 13.87
C LYS A 203 3.77 -40.47 14.67
N LEU A 204 2.72 -41.24 14.92
CA LEU A 204 2.77 -42.42 15.80
C LEU A 204 2.82 -43.78 15.07
N ASP A 205 2.76 -43.81 13.74
CA ASP A 205 2.73 -45.08 12.99
C ASP A 205 4.01 -45.40 12.19
N LEU A 206 5.03 -44.52 12.20
CA LEU A 206 6.32 -44.82 11.58
C LEU A 206 7.28 -45.57 12.52
N ASP A 207 7.19 -45.33 13.84
CA ASP A 207 8.05 -45.97 14.84
C ASP A 207 7.60 -47.42 15.14
N ALA A 208 6.30 -47.71 15.03
CA ALA A 208 5.74 -49.05 15.21
C ALA A 208 6.06 -50.01 14.04
N GLU A 209 6.21 -49.49 12.82
CA GLU A 209 6.56 -50.29 11.63
C GLU A 209 8.09 -50.57 11.54
N LEU A 210 8.93 -49.72 12.15
CA LEU A 210 10.39 -49.88 12.17
C LEU A 210 10.87 -50.99 13.15
N GLU A 211 10.12 -51.28 14.21
CA GLU A 211 10.41 -52.40 15.11
C GLU A 211 10.13 -53.78 14.49
N LYS A 212 9.19 -53.87 13.54
CA LYS A 212 8.92 -55.12 12.81
C LYS A 212 10.07 -55.53 11.87
N TYR A 213 10.90 -54.59 11.44
CA TYR A 213 12.07 -54.88 10.60
C TYR A 213 13.38 -55.10 11.37
N LYS A 214 13.41 -54.92 12.70
CA LYS A 214 14.62 -55.17 13.52
C LYS A 214 14.60 -56.49 14.31
N ASN A 215 13.47 -57.20 14.32
CA ASN A 215 13.35 -58.53 14.94
C ASN A 215 13.05 -59.64 13.90
N ASN A 216 13.77 -59.62 12.78
CA ASN A 216 13.99 -60.80 11.95
C ASN A 216 15.39 -60.76 11.32
#